data_AF-A0A6G9SPI5-F1
#
_entry.id   AF-A0A6G9SPI5-F1
#
_cell.length_a   1.000
_cell.length_b   1.000
_cell.length_c   1.000
_cell.angle_alpha   90.00
_cell.angle_beta   90.00
_cell.angle_gamma   90.00
#
_symmetry.space_group_name_H-M   'P 1'
#
loop_
_entity.id
_entity.type
_entity.pdbx_description
1 polymer ?
#
loop_
_entity_poly.entity_id
_entity_poly.type
_entity_poly.pdbx_seq_one_letter_code
_entity_poly.pdbx_strand_id
1 'polypeptide(L)'
;MESKLEIVKNGDDLIRLNGQKVKLIGRYTSRSWKPNPESTGIPGFQGLYIKSQVVLEDETKVSIYPSWNKQSLRSPDEVEKYNNQIVEAIGVVEFDSSPVPNSSTRESFINLTQLNLYVQ
;
A
#
# COMPACT_ATOMS: atom_id res chain seq x y z
N MET A 1 3.22 10.28 25.54
CA MET A 1 4.41 9.51 25.13
C MET A 1 4.20 9.09 23.70
N GLU A 2 4.86 9.74 22.73
CA GLU A 2 4.92 9.21 21.36
C GLU A 2 5.89 8.04 21.37
N SER A 3 5.35 6.81 21.40
CA SER A 3 6.16 5.62 21.22
C SER A 3 6.84 5.69 19.86
N LYS A 4 8.18 5.65 19.85
CA LYS A 4 8.98 5.64 18.62
C LYS A 4 8.58 4.41 17.80
N LEU A 5 7.89 4.62 16.69
CA LEU A 5 7.52 3.54 15.77
C LEU A 5 8.78 2.93 15.15
N GLU A 6 8.83 1.61 15.05
CA GLU A 6 9.88 0.92 14.30
C GLU A 6 9.78 1.21 12.81
N ILE A 7 10.93 1.21 12.13
CA ILE A 7 11.03 1.51 10.71
C ILE A 7 11.20 0.20 9.95
N VAL A 8 10.35 -0.03 8.96
CA VAL A 8 10.46 -1.13 7.98
C VAL A 8 11.27 -0.64 6.78
N LYS A 9 12.38 -1.32 6.48
CA LYS A 9 13.23 -1.01 5.32
C LYS A 9 13.34 -2.14 4.29
N ASN A 10 12.97 -3.36 4.65
CA ASN A 10 13.08 -4.55 3.81
C ASN A 10 12.01 -5.60 4.15
N GLY A 11 12.03 -6.73 3.45
CA GLY A 11 11.13 -7.86 3.67
C GLY A 11 11.29 -8.53 5.03
N ASP A 12 12.50 -8.65 5.57
CA ASP A 12 12.74 -9.25 6.90
C ASP A 12 12.09 -8.43 8.02
N ASP A 13 12.13 -7.10 7.90
CA ASP A 13 11.42 -6.21 8.82
C ASP A 13 9.90 -6.39 8.75
N LEU A 14 9.33 -6.62 7.56
CA LEU A 14 7.89 -6.91 7.42
C LEU A 14 7.48 -8.19 8.14
N ILE A 15 8.30 -9.24 8.03
CA ILE A 15 8.05 -10.52 8.71
C ILE A 15 8.11 -10.31 10.23
N ARG A 16 9.16 -9.65 10.71
CA ARG A 16 9.39 -9.40 12.14
C ARG A 16 8.31 -8.50 12.77
N LEU A 17 7.84 -7.51 12.02
CA LEU A 17 6.88 -6.49 12.48
C LEU A 17 5.45 -6.76 12.01
N ASN A 18 5.15 -7.97 11.53
CA ASN A 18 3.83 -8.36 11.06
C ASN A 18 2.74 -8.09 12.10
N GLY A 19 1.64 -7.47 11.69
CA GLY A 19 0.52 -7.07 12.54
C GLY A 19 0.79 -5.85 13.43
N GLN A 20 1.94 -5.19 13.30
CA GLN A 20 2.32 -4.06 14.15
C GLN A 20 2.19 -2.71 13.43
N LYS A 21 1.95 -1.65 14.23
CA LYS A 21 1.99 -0.28 13.73
C LYS A 21 3.44 0.17 13.57
N VAL A 22 3.81 0.56 12.35
CA VAL A 22 5.19 0.89 11.97
C VAL A 22 5.25 2.15 11.12
N LYS A 23 6.48 2.62 10.87
CA LYS A 23 6.83 3.54 9.80
C LYS A 23 7.46 2.75 8.66
N LEU A 24 6.97 2.95 7.45
CA LEU A 24 7.49 2.31 6.26
C LEU A 24 8.07 3.40 5.36
N ILE A 25 9.36 3.29 5.03
CA ILE A 25 10.06 4.26 4.18
C ILE A 25 10.43 3.57 2.87
N GLY A 26 10.02 4.14 1.75
CA GLY A 26 10.33 3.58 0.44
C GLY A 26 9.77 4.42 -0.71
N ARG A 27 9.98 3.94 -1.93
CA ARG A 27 9.50 4.63 -3.14
C ARG A 27 8.04 4.32 -3.39
N TYR A 28 7.21 5.35 -3.47
CA TYR A 28 5.83 5.21 -3.87
C TYR A 28 5.74 4.97 -5.38
N THR A 29 5.00 3.94 -5.77
CA THR A 29 4.70 3.61 -7.16
C THR A 29 3.20 3.40 -7.32
N SER A 30 2.68 3.70 -8.52
CA SER A 30 1.26 3.53 -8.82
C SER A 30 1.05 2.84 -10.16
N ARG A 31 -0.02 2.05 -10.25
CA ARG A 31 -0.51 1.47 -11.50
C ARG A 31 -1.98 1.85 -11.69
N SER A 32 -2.27 2.46 -12.83
CA SER A 32 -3.64 2.76 -13.26
C SER A 32 -4.13 1.76 -14.29
N TRP A 33 -5.41 1.44 -14.26
CA TRP A 33 -6.08 0.70 -15.32
C TRP A 33 -7.56 1.08 -15.38
N LYS A 34 -8.19 0.85 -16.54
CA LYS A 34 -9.64 0.99 -16.68
C LYS A 34 -10.27 -0.33 -16.24
N PRO A 35 -11.11 -0.35 -15.18
CA PRO A 35 -11.78 -1.59 -14.79
C PRO A 35 -12.80 -2.00 -15.85
N ASN A 36 -13.09 -3.31 -15.94
CA ASN A 36 -14.24 -3.76 -16.71
C ASN A 36 -15.51 -3.27 -16.00
N PRO A 37 -16.37 -2.45 -16.64
CA PRO A 37 -17.60 -1.93 -16.03
C PRO A 37 -18.46 -3.02 -15.36
N GLU A 38 -18.52 -4.22 -15.97
CA GLU A 38 -19.28 -5.37 -15.46
C GLU A 38 -18.72 -5.94 -14.16
N SER A 39 -17.43 -5.73 -13.89
CA SER A 39 -16.74 -6.21 -12.68
C SER A 39 -16.76 -5.21 -11.52
N THR A 40 -17.17 -3.97 -11.76
CA THR A 40 -17.11 -2.92 -10.73
C THR A 40 -18.27 -2.97 -9.74
N GLY A 41 -19.40 -3.55 -10.14
CA GLY A 41 -20.66 -3.46 -9.38
C GLY A 41 -21.18 -2.02 -9.22
N ILE A 42 -20.60 -1.05 -9.93
CA ILE A 42 -20.98 0.37 -9.91
C ILE A 42 -21.50 0.72 -11.31
N PRO A 43 -22.83 0.78 -11.51
CA PRO A 43 -23.40 1.20 -12.78
C PRO A 43 -22.86 2.57 -13.21
N GLY A 44 -22.26 2.65 -14.40
CA GLY A 44 -21.76 3.91 -14.95
C GLY A 44 -20.40 4.39 -14.44
N PHE A 45 -19.62 3.56 -13.74
CA PHE A 45 -18.26 3.94 -13.35
C PHE A 45 -17.35 4.14 -14.59
N GLN A 46 -16.85 5.36 -14.77
CA GLN A 46 -15.93 5.72 -15.87
C GLN A 46 -14.52 6.11 -15.41
N GLY A 47 -14.23 6.00 -14.10
CA GLY A 47 -12.93 6.37 -13.54
C GLY A 47 -11.82 5.36 -13.85
N LEU A 48 -10.57 5.76 -13.59
CA LEU A 48 -9.44 4.84 -13.54
C LEU A 48 -9.37 4.20 -12.15
N TYR A 49 -9.14 2.90 -12.10
CA TYR A 49 -8.69 2.27 -10.87
C TYR A 49 -7.20 2.50 -10.76
N ILE A 50 -6.77 3.16 -9.68
CA ILE A 50 -5.36 3.39 -9.39
C ILE A 50 -5.04 2.72 -8.07
N LYS A 51 -4.07 1.81 -8.10
CA LYS A 51 -3.50 1.19 -6.90
C LYS A 51 -2.07 1.65 -6.74
N SER A 52 -1.63 1.72 -5.50
CA SER A 52 -0.28 2.15 -5.17
C SER A 52 0.39 1.23 -4.17
N GLN A 53 1.70 1.20 -4.28
CA GLN A 53 2.58 0.38 -3.47
C GLN A 53 3.76 1.23 -3.03
N VAL A 54 4.33 0.90 -1.89
CA VAL A 54 5.64 1.38 -1.48
C VAL A 54 6.65 0.27 -1.73
N VAL A 55 7.69 0.60 -2.50
CA VAL A 55 8.81 -0.29 -2.81
C VAL A 55 9.93 0.03 -1.84
N LEU A 56 10.33 -0.98 -1.07
CA LEU A 56 11.39 -0.91 -0.07
C LEU A 56 12.79 -0.96 -0.72
N GLU A 57 13.84 -0.79 0.09
CA GLU A 57 15.24 -0.74 -0.39
C GLU A 57 15.67 -2.05 -1.08
N ASP A 58 15.09 -3.18 -0.68
CA ASP A 58 15.35 -4.52 -1.22
C ASP A 58 14.38 -4.92 -2.35
N GLU A 59 13.70 -3.95 -2.96
CA GLU A 59 12.66 -4.15 -3.98
C GLU A 59 11.39 -4.87 -3.48
N THR A 60 11.27 -5.12 -2.17
CA THR A 60 10.04 -5.66 -1.59
C THR A 60 8.89 -4.67 -1.79
N LYS A 61 7.78 -5.16 -2.34
CA LYS A 61 6.59 -4.36 -2.64
C LYS A 61 5.55 -4.51 -1.54
N VAL A 62 5.11 -3.37 -1.00
CA VAL A 62 4.07 -3.31 0.02
C VAL A 62 2.90 -2.50 -0.50
N SER A 63 1.76 -3.13 -0.71
CA SER A 63 0.55 -2.46 -1.19
C SER A 63 0.01 -1.47 -0.15
N ILE A 64 -0.46 -0.31 -0.59
CA ILE A 64 -1.22 0.60 0.27
C ILE A 64 -2.65 0.08 0.36
N TYR A 65 -3.02 -0.43 1.53
CA TYR A 65 -4.16 -1.33 1.75
C TYR A 65 -4.08 -2.63 0.94
N PRO A 66 -4.79 -3.69 1.37
CA PRO A 66 -4.92 -4.88 0.55
C PRO A 66 -5.62 -4.53 -0.77
N SER A 67 -5.06 -5.01 -1.88
CA SER A 67 -5.49 -4.71 -3.24
C SER A 67 -6.91 -5.19 -3.56
N TRP A 68 -7.45 -6.15 -2.81
CA TRP A 68 -8.84 -6.58 -2.93
C TRP A 68 -9.84 -5.65 -2.22
N ASN A 69 -9.37 -4.72 -1.38
CA ASN A 69 -10.22 -3.76 -0.67
C ASN A 69 -10.39 -2.46 -1.50
N LYS A 70 -11.60 -1.90 -1.50
CA LYS A 70 -11.92 -0.60 -2.12
C LYS A 70 -11.03 0.54 -1.58
N GLN A 71 -10.59 0.46 -0.32
CA GLN A 71 -9.67 1.44 0.29
C GLN A 71 -8.29 1.50 -0.38
N SER A 72 -7.91 0.48 -1.17
CA SER A 72 -6.67 0.50 -1.97
C SER A 72 -6.72 1.43 -3.18
N LEU A 73 -7.91 1.90 -3.57
CA LEU A 73 -8.06 2.83 -4.68
C LEU A 73 -7.56 4.23 -4.26
N ARG A 74 -6.67 4.80 -5.05
CA ARG A 74 -6.07 6.12 -4.82
C ARG A 74 -6.62 7.15 -5.79
N SER A 75 -6.67 8.41 -5.36
CA SER A 75 -7.06 9.51 -6.24
C SER A 75 -5.91 9.88 -7.19
N PRO A 76 -6.22 10.42 -8.38
CA PRO A 76 -5.21 10.98 -9.27
C PRO A 76 -4.33 12.04 -8.60
N ASP A 77 -4.90 12.93 -7.77
CA ASP A 77 -4.17 14.00 -7.09
C ASP A 77 -3.10 13.46 -6.14
N GLU A 78 -3.44 12.38 -5.41
CA GLU A 78 -2.47 11.73 -4.54
C GLU A 78 -1.34 11.10 -5.35
N VAL A 79 -1.69 10.42 -6.44
CA VAL A 79 -0.71 9.77 -7.31
C VAL A 79 0.23 10.80 -7.93
N GLU A 80 -0.30 11.94 -8.40
CA GLU A 80 0.51 13.04 -8.90
C GLU A 80 1.50 13.55 -7.84
N LYS A 81 1.05 13.68 -6.59
CA LYS A 81 1.89 14.15 -5.48
C LYS A 81 3.00 13.17 -5.09
N TYR A 82 2.72 11.87 -5.06
CA TYR A 82 3.65 10.90 -4.45
C TYR A 82 4.35 9.98 -5.46
N ASN A 83 3.86 9.82 -6.69
CA ASN A 83 4.44 8.85 -7.63
C ASN A 83 5.92 9.11 -7.89
N ASN A 84 6.72 8.07 -7.77
CA ASN A 84 8.18 8.08 -7.82
C ASN A 84 8.89 8.85 -6.70
N GLN A 85 8.19 9.37 -5.70
CA GLN A 85 8.77 10.01 -4.53
C GLN A 85 9.09 8.98 -3.44
N ILE A 86 10.03 9.33 -2.56
CA ILE A 86 10.24 8.60 -1.31
C ILE A 86 9.21 9.09 -0.30
N VAL A 87 8.50 8.15 0.32
CA VAL A 87 7.41 8.42 1.25
C VAL A 87 7.66 7.77 2.60
N GLU A 88 7.08 8.38 3.63
CA GLU A 88 6.88 7.77 4.93
C GLU A 88 5.40 7.36 5.04
N ALA A 89 5.13 6.07 5.03
CA ALA A 89 3.81 5.49 5.24
C ALA A 89 3.71 4.94 6.67
N ILE A 90 2.76 5.45 7.45
CA ILE A 90 2.51 5.03 8.83
C ILE A 90 1.23 4.21 8.86
N GLY A 91 1.27 3.04 9.46
CA GLY A 91 0.12 2.14 9.50
C GLY A 91 0.46 0.77 10.09
N VAL A 92 -0.51 -0.14 10.07
CA VAL A 92 -0.30 -1.53 10.49
C VAL A 92 0.11 -2.34 9.27
N VAL A 93 1.28 -2.98 9.32
CA VAL A 93 1.74 -3.84 8.24
C VAL A 93 1.24 -5.27 8.41
N GLU A 94 0.93 -5.90 7.29
CA GLU A 94 0.59 -7.30 7.20
C GLU A 94 1.46 -7.93 6.09
N PHE A 95 2.03 -9.09 6.39
CA PHE A 95 2.91 -9.83 5.50
C PHE A 95 2.22 -11.08 4.97
N ASP A 96 2.42 -11.38 3.68
CA ASP A 96 1.93 -12.59 2.99
C ASP A 96 0.44 -12.91 3.26
N SER A 97 -0.37 -11.86 3.36
CA SER A 97 -1.77 -11.97 3.74
C SER A 97 -2.63 -12.32 2.53
N SER A 98 -3.77 -12.95 2.80
CA SER A 98 -4.69 -13.44 1.77
C SER A 98 -6.14 -13.01 2.06
N PRO A 99 -6.96 -12.78 1.02
CA PRO A 99 -8.35 -12.34 1.22
C PRO A 99 -9.23 -13.40 1.87
N VAL A 100 -8.92 -14.69 1.65
CA VAL A 100 -9.62 -15.84 2.21
C VAL A 100 -8.65 -17.00 2.46
N PRO A 101 -8.93 -17.89 3.42
CA PRO A 101 -8.18 -19.12 3.60
C PRO A 101 -8.21 -19.92 2.28
N ASN A 102 -7.04 -20.21 1.70
CA ASN A 102 -6.83 -20.88 0.39
C ASN A 102 -6.77 -19.99 -0.86
N SER A 103 -6.70 -18.67 -0.73
CA SER A 103 -6.40 -17.82 -1.88
C SER A 103 -4.93 -17.98 -2.33
N SER A 104 -4.73 -18.17 -3.64
CA SER A 104 -3.41 -18.09 -4.27
C SER A 104 -2.88 -16.66 -4.35
N THR A 105 -3.77 -15.66 -4.24
CA THR A 105 -3.37 -14.26 -4.10
C THR A 105 -2.91 -14.03 -2.68
N ARG A 106 -1.60 -13.79 -2.53
CA ARG A 106 -0.99 -13.29 -1.31
C ARG A 106 -0.26 -12.00 -1.59
N GLU A 107 -0.33 -11.06 -0.66
CA GLU A 107 0.42 -9.82 -0.75
C GLU A 107 0.76 -9.29 0.63
N SER A 108 1.85 -8.52 0.68
CA SER A 108 2.18 -7.68 1.83
C SER A 108 1.55 -6.31 1.64
N PHE A 109 0.94 -5.76 2.70
CA PHE A 109 0.29 -4.46 2.63
C PHE A 109 0.41 -3.68 3.93
N ILE A 110 0.14 -2.38 3.85
CA ILE A 110 0.02 -1.50 5.00
C ILE A 110 -1.40 -0.93 5.08
N ASN A 111 -2.08 -1.15 6.20
CA ASN A 111 -3.31 -0.45 6.57
C ASN A 111 -2.95 0.99 6.96
N LEU A 112 -2.99 1.86 5.97
CA LEU A 112 -2.43 3.21 6.03
C LEU A 112 -3.21 4.10 6.99
N THR A 113 -2.52 4.66 7.98
CA THR A 113 -3.04 5.72 8.85
C THR A 113 -2.62 7.11 8.35
N GLN A 114 -1.37 7.26 7.87
CA GLN A 114 -0.83 8.53 7.41
C GLN A 114 0.21 8.30 6.30
N LEU A 115 0.27 9.22 5.33
CA LEU A 115 1.25 9.20 4.24
C LEU A 115 1.87 10.58 4.04
N ASN A 116 3.18 10.67 4.19
CA ASN A 116 3.94 11.92 4.04
C ASN A 116 5.03 11.75 2.98
N LEU A 117 5.45 12.87 2.38
CA LEU A 117 6.72 12.90 1.65
C LEU A 117 7.84 12.75 2.68
N TYR A 118 8.81 11.89 2.37
CA TYR A 118 9.98 11.75 3.21
C TYR A 118 11.02 12.80 2.80
N VAL A 119 11.14 13.85 3.59
CA VAL A 119 12.17 14.89 3.43
C VAL A 119 13.31 14.56 4.38
N GLN A 120 14.51 14.32 3.82
CA GLN A 120 15.73 14.05 4.58
C GLN A 120 16.25 15.30 5.30
#